data_AF-A0A540WYV3-F1
#
_entry.id   AF-A0A540WYV3-F1
#
_cell.length_a   1.000
_cell.length_b   1.000
_cell.length_c   1.000
_cell.angle_alpha   90.00
_cell.angle_beta   90.00
_cell.angle_gamma   90.00
#
_symmetry.space_group_name_H-M   'P 1'
#
loop_
_entity.id
_entity.type
_entity.pdbx_description
1 polymer ?
#
loop_
_entity_poly.entity_id
_entity_poly.type
_entity_poly.pdbx_seq_one_letter_code
_entity_poly.pdbx_strand_id
1 'polypeptide(L)'
;MILLSLILAAAPPVLLEPDAGTAHRLHPRRVTASSFLENGWNKHAQNYLPLYVADDDPATAWVEGAKGRGEGEAIEWWGPELTRAKSFRVFLRNGYQKTDKLYRANARPKGVKLEPLVQGETGPQTTGTAVEVELKDVLGWQEIPLPVPGKVQGVRLTLVSTYPGASYDDTCLSDLRVYVEGEDPYKAEMETAAFEQVRAYAYERKMAAARNDTQAKLEWAPRYKTEDLFIQKNTEKQQEVFYQTERTPTKWLAQVKVKDSYKAELARAKAAAALFDRASLNLDGDKSEARSKWVRVRPALLRPQKAAASSALSSMDDPGLVRVAGLLHLADASFFESDATQAQMRAKIASTHKAESRALAACVKQCEADRKGRTLSEPEEICGCDEQCMGCMGDREPELSTRSEQLKHQLTGGEYVQGSLAQPTAFLRGLSEENGSRESWISFRQTLVTYSGEKADTVLVFGNRNAEDGGEPVFVHVLDWSESGGKAKLSAITTFIIGLESVRVLRYRPATNA
;
A
#
# COMPACT_ATOMS: atom_id res chain seq x y z
N MET A 1 -14.23 -14.33 66.21
CA MET A 1 -13.26 -13.45 65.53
C MET A 1 -13.25 -13.87 64.06
N ILE A 2 -14.13 -13.34 63.21
CA ILE A 2 -14.09 -12.01 62.56
C ILE A 2 -12.83 -11.84 61.69
N LEU A 3 -13.07 -11.85 60.38
CA LEU A 3 -12.33 -11.26 59.26
C LEU A 3 -10.86 -11.66 59.05
N LEU A 4 -10.61 -12.48 58.02
CA LEU A 4 -9.45 -12.29 57.15
C LEU A 4 -9.97 -11.71 55.83
N SER A 5 -10.00 -10.38 55.78
CA SER A 5 -10.42 -9.62 54.60
C SER A 5 -9.33 -9.66 53.52
N LEU A 6 -9.81 -9.87 52.30
CA LEU A 6 -9.12 -9.60 51.05
C LEU A 6 -8.37 -8.27 51.09
N ILE A 7 -7.07 -8.31 50.80
CA ILE A 7 -6.35 -7.19 50.20
C ILE A 7 -6.15 -7.58 48.73
N LEU A 8 -7.19 -7.36 47.92
CA LEU A 8 -7.02 -7.22 46.48
C LEU A 8 -6.47 -5.81 46.29
N ALA A 9 -5.15 -5.68 46.25
CA ALA A 9 -4.52 -4.43 45.82
C ALA A 9 -4.90 -4.23 44.35
N ALA A 10 -5.81 -3.29 44.09
CA ALA A 10 -6.07 -2.80 42.75
C ALA A 10 -4.79 -2.13 42.23
N ALA A 11 -3.97 -2.90 41.52
CA ALA A 11 -2.96 -2.33 40.66
C ALA A 11 -3.67 -1.39 39.67
N PRO A 12 -3.17 -0.18 39.42
CA PRO A 12 -3.67 0.62 38.31
C PRO A 12 -3.57 -0.22 37.04
N PRO A 13 -4.51 -0.12 36.08
CA PRO A 13 -4.44 -0.85 34.82
C PRO A 13 -3.27 -0.30 33.99
N VAL A 14 -2.06 -0.73 34.34
CA VAL A 14 -0.85 -0.58 33.56
C VAL A 14 -1.03 -1.51 32.37
N LEU A 15 -1.24 -0.93 31.18
CA LEU A 15 -0.71 -1.42 29.90
C LEU A 15 -0.78 -2.94 29.67
N LEU A 16 -1.88 -3.61 29.97
CA LEU A 16 -2.05 -4.98 29.48
C LEU A 16 -2.25 -4.89 27.98
N GLU A 17 -1.35 -5.54 27.23
CA GLU A 17 -1.50 -5.69 25.79
C GLU A 17 -2.86 -6.36 25.48
N PRO A 18 -3.54 -5.93 24.41
CA PRO A 18 -4.85 -6.47 24.07
C PRO A 18 -4.71 -7.95 23.70
N ASP A 19 -5.54 -8.79 24.31
CA ASP A 19 -5.63 -10.21 23.95
C ASP A 19 -6.55 -10.38 22.73
N ALA A 20 -5.91 -10.49 21.57
CA ALA A 20 -6.57 -10.71 20.30
C ALA A 20 -6.87 -12.19 20.01
N GLY A 21 -6.64 -13.11 20.95
CA GLY A 21 -6.91 -14.54 20.77
C GLY A 21 -6.19 -15.10 19.54
N THR A 22 -6.95 -15.70 18.62
CA THR A 22 -6.43 -16.23 17.36
C THR A 22 -6.35 -15.20 16.22
N ALA A 23 -6.80 -13.96 16.45
CA ALA A 23 -6.81 -12.94 15.43
C ALA A 23 -5.39 -12.42 15.14
N HIS A 24 -5.09 -12.18 13.87
CA HIS A 24 -3.78 -11.70 13.45
C HIS A 24 -3.75 -10.18 13.40
N ARG A 25 -2.67 -9.59 13.94
CA ARG A 25 -2.48 -8.14 13.93
C ARG A 25 -2.16 -7.65 12.52
N LEU A 26 -2.89 -6.63 12.08
CA LEU A 26 -2.60 -5.92 10.84
C LEU A 26 -1.99 -4.54 11.13
N HIS A 27 -1.15 -4.07 10.21
CA HIS A 27 -0.58 -2.74 10.24
C HIS A 27 -1.03 -1.93 9.04
N PRO A 28 -1.27 -0.62 9.23
CA PRO A 28 -1.74 0.20 8.14
C PRO A 28 -0.66 0.35 7.08
N ARG A 29 -1.06 0.21 5.84
CA ARG A 29 -0.33 0.70 4.65
C ARG A 29 -0.52 2.20 4.51
N ARG A 30 -1.63 2.73 5.04
CA ARG A 30 -1.98 4.15 5.01
C ARG A 30 -2.90 4.49 6.18
N VAL A 31 -2.73 5.69 6.74
CA VAL A 31 -3.68 6.30 7.66
C VAL A 31 -3.98 7.72 7.17
N THR A 32 -5.25 8.04 6.99
CA THR A 32 -5.70 9.40 6.61
C THR A 32 -6.71 9.91 7.63
N ALA A 33 -6.96 11.21 7.66
CA ALA A 33 -8.01 11.79 8.50
C ALA A 33 -8.70 12.94 7.77
N SER A 34 -9.89 13.32 8.21
CA SER A 34 -10.66 14.48 7.73
C SER A 34 -10.08 15.83 8.19
N SER A 35 -9.45 15.89 9.36
CA SER A 35 -8.64 17.00 9.88
C SER A 35 -7.52 16.48 10.79
N PHE A 36 -6.55 17.33 11.09
CA PHE A 36 -5.67 17.15 12.24
C PHE A 36 -5.18 18.52 12.70
N LEU A 37 -4.84 18.66 13.98
CA LEU A 37 -4.47 19.94 14.56
C LEU A 37 -3.09 20.39 14.05
N GLU A 38 -3.11 21.44 13.23
CA GLU A 38 -1.93 22.18 12.82
C GLU A 38 -1.86 23.47 13.63
N ASN A 39 -0.99 23.53 14.65
CA ASN A 39 -0.79 24.77 15.41
C ASN A 39 0.67 25.23 15.40
N GLY A 40 0.86 26.55 15.31
CA GLY A 40 2.18 27.19 15.35
C GLY A 40 2.79 27.29 16.75
N TRP A 41 2.07 26.82 17.78
CA TRP A 41 2.48 26.86 19.19
C TRP A 41 3.41 25.70 19.52
N ASN A 42 3.23 24.57 18.84
CA ASN A 42 4.22 23.52 18.82
C ASN A 42 5.36 23.94 17.89
N LYS A 43 6.60 23.98 18.41
CA LYS A 43 7.82 24.23 17.61
C LYS A 43 7.98 23.26 16.41
N HIS A 44 7.15 22.21 16.33
CA HIS A 44 7.15 21.19 15.30
C HIS A 44 5.72 21.00 14.78
N ALA A 45 5.48 21.33 13.51
CA ALA A 45 4.16 21.32 12.83
C ALA A 45 3.49 19.93 12.70
N GLN A 46 3.93 18.92 13.46
CA GLN A 46 3.69 17.51 13.18
C GLN A 46 3.48 16.67 14.45
N ASN A 47 3.05 17.27 15.57
CA ASN A 47 2.89 16.54 16.83
C ASN A 47 1.58 15.73 16.92
N TYR A 48 0.65 15.91 15.96
CA TYR A 48 -0.72 15.42 16.07
C TYR A 48 -1.24 14.67 14.83
N LEU A 49 -0.33 14.01 14.12
CA LEU A 49 -0.60 13.41 12.83
C LEU A 49 -1.50 12.18 12.92
N PRO A 50 -2.31 11.89 11.88
CA PRO A 50 -3.15 10.69 11.84
C PRO A 50 -2.38 9.40 12.08
N LEU A 51 -1.14 9.29 11.60
CA LEU A 51 -0.33 8.06 11.74
C LEU A 51 -0.01 7.67 13.18
N TYR A 52 -0.07 8.62 14.12
CA TYR A 52 0.23 8.34 15.51
C TYR A 52 -0.75 7.38 16.16
N VAL A 53 -1.94 7.17 15.59
CA VAL A 53 -2.82 6.10 16.06
C VAL A 53 -2.26 4.69 15.82
N ALA A 54 -1.18 4.55 15.05
CA ALA A 54 -0.64 3.27 14.62
C ALA A 54 0.82 3.03 15.02
N ASP A 55 1.42 3.91 15.84
CA ASP A 55 2.84 3.82 16.25
C ASP A 55 3.07 3.04 17.56
N ASP A 56 2.00 2.60 18.22
CA ASP A 56 1.97 1.93 19.53
C ASP A 56 2.51 2.77 20.70
N ASP A 57 2.64 4.08 20.54
CA ASP A 57 3.11 4.99 21.59
C ASP A 57 1.92 5.80 22.15
N PRO A 58 1.38 5.48 23.34
CA PRO A 58 0.30 6.29 23.92
C PRO A 58 0.75 7.72 24.25
N ALA A 59 2.06 8.02 24.17
CA ALA A 59 2.59 9.37 24.29
C ALA A 59 2.48 10.21 23.01
N THR A 60 2.01 9.64 21.90
CA THR A 60 1.59 10.32 20.69
C THR A 60 0.05 10.21 20.53
N ALA A 61 -0.52 11.01 19.64
CA ALA A 61 -1.94 10.97 19.33
C ALA A 61 -2.22 11.63 17.98
N TRP A 62 -3.24 11.15 17.28
CA TRP A 62 -3.98 12.01 16.36
C TRP A 62 -4.80 12.99 17.19
N VAL A 63 -4.75 14.26 16.82
CA VAL A 63 -5.65 15.29 17.36
C VAL A 63 -6.38 15.87 16.17
N GLU A 64 -7.70 15.84 16.18
CA GLU A 64 -8.49 16.48 15.14
C GLU A 64 -8.25 18.00 15.14
N GLY A 65 -8.47 18.66 14.00
CA GLY A 65 -8.17 20.08 13.80
C GLY A 65 -9.36 20.90 13.33
N ALA A 66 -10.57 20.37 13.48
CA ALA A 66 -11.79 21.08 13.14
C ALA A 66 -12.14 22.08 14.24
N LYS A 67 -12.98 23.06 13.91
CA LYS A 67 -13.50 23.98 14.91
C LYS A 67 -14.45 23.25 15.85
N GLY A 68 -14.16 23.27 17.15
CA GLY A 68 -14.99 22.63 18.17
C GLY A 68 -14.33 21.33 18.64
N ARG A 69 -15.14 20.28 18.82
CA ARG A 69 -14.67 18.97 19.33
C ARG A 69 -14.49 17.90 18.26
N GLY A 70 -14.60 18.29 16.98
CA GLY A 70 -14.45 17.36 15.86
C GLY A 70 -15.54 16.30 15.73
N GLU A 71 -16.78 16.55 16.18
CA GLU A 71 -17.90 15.66 15.87
C GLU A 71 -18.11 15.61 14.34
N GLY A 72 -18.15 14.40 13.78
CA GLY A 72 -18.13 14.16 12.33
C GLY A 72 -16.73 13.99 11.73
N GLU A 73 -15.68 14.34 12.44
CA GLU A 73 -14.31 14.09 11.99
C GLU A 73 -14.01 12.59 12.01
N ALA A 74 -13.16 12.14 11.10
CA ALA A 74 -12.89 10.74 10.86
C ALA A 74 -11.42 10.46 10.61
N ILE A 75 -11.00 9.26 10.99
CA ILE A 75 -9.73 8.66 10.62
C ILE A 75 -9.99 7.41 9.78
N GLU A 76 -9.28 7.25 8.68
CA GLU A 76 -9.32 6.05 7.86
C GLU A 76 -8.01 5.30 7.99
N TRP A 77 -8.12 4.08 8.48
CA TRP A 77 -7.02 3.14 8.59
C TRP A 77 -7.13 2.15 7.43
N TRP A 78 -6.07 2.02 6.64
CA TRP A 78 -6.02 1.18 5.45
C TRP A 78 -4.93 0.13 5.61
N GLY A 79 -5.34 -1.13 5.66
CA GLY A 79 -4.49 -2.31 5.82
C GLY A 79 -4.20 -3.01 4.47
N PRO A 80 -3.81 -4.29 4.50
CA PRO A 80 -3.78 -5.12 3.29
C PRO A 80 -5.18 -5.34 2.72
N GLU A 81 -5.27 -5.66 1.42
CA GLU A 81 -6.53 -6.13 0.83
C GLU A 81 -6.79 -7.57 1.27
N LEU A 82 -7.94 -7.76 1.92
CA LEU A 82 -8.42 -9.03 2.44
C LEU A 82 -9.68 -9.44 1.73
N THR A 83 -9.86 -10.74 1.59
CA THR A 83 -10.87 -11.32 0.69
C THR A 83 -11.65 -12.47 1.32
N ARG A 84 -11.16 -12.96 2.45
CA ARG A 84 -11.76 -13.99 3.31
C ARG A 84 -11.71 -13.56 4.78
N ALA A 85 -11.79 -12.25 5.04
CA ALA A 85 -11.94 -11.71 6.38
C ALA A 85 -13.35 -11.99 6.89
N LYS A 86 -13.47 -12.35 8.17
CA LYS A 86 -14.75 -12.60 8.85
C LYS A 86 -15.07 -11.48 9.82
N SER A 87 -14.08 -11.06 10.61
CA SER A 87 -14.23 -9.98 11.58
C SER A 87 -12.94 -9.18 11.68
N PHE A 88 -13.08 -7.90 11.97
CA PHE A 88 -12.02 -7.11 12.59
C PHE A 88 -12.27 -7.01 14.09
N ARG A 89 -11.20 -7.17 14.87
CA ARG A 89 -11.17 -6.79 16.28
C ARG A 89 -10.37 -5.49 16.37
N VAL A 90 -11.08 -4.40 16.65
CA VAL A 90 -10.51 -3.05 16.67
C VAL A 90 -10.24 -2.64 18.11
N PHE A 91 -8.99 -2.38 18.45
CA PHE A 91 -8.60 -1.92 19.78
C PHE A 91 -8.22 -0.44 19.75
N LEU A 92 -8.78 0.33 20.69
CA LEU A 92 -8.60 1.77 20.77
C LEU A 92 -8.02 2.19 22.12
N ARG A 93 -7.19 3.22 22.10
CA ARG A 93 -6.91 4.06 23.28
C ARG A 93 -7.51 5.45 23.04
N ASN A 94 -8.72 5.68 23.53
CA ASN A 94 -9.38 6.98 23.39
C ASN A 94 -8.64 8.06 24.21
N GLY A 95 -8.67 9.31 23.74
CA GLY A 95 -8.00 10.43 24.42
C GLY A 95 -6.49 10.46 24.23
N TYR A 96 -5.84 11.49 24.77
CA TYR A 96 -4.38 11.63 24.73
C TYR A 96 -3.73 10.99 25.96
N GLN A 97 -3.31 9.74 25.84
CA GLN A 97 -2.89 8.91 26.98
C GLN A 97 -1.43 9.12 27.42
N LYS A 98 -0.75 10.18 26.97
CA LYS A 98 0.63 10.52 27.36
C LYS A 98 0.78 10.69 28.86
N THR A 99 -0.20 11.30 29.50
CA THR A 99 -0.31 11.48 30.95
C THR A 99 -1.78 11.58 31.32
N ASP A 100 -2.16 11.22 32.55
CA ASP A 100 -3.52 11.42 33.08
C ASP A 100 -4.00 12.87 32.93
N LYS A 101 -3.07 13.83 33.12
CA LYS A 101 -3.35 15.25 32.94
C LYS A 101 -3.79 15.57 31.51
N LEU A 102 -3.06 15.08 30.51
CA LEU A 102 -3.40 15.32 29.10
C LEU A 102 -4.66 14.58 28.67
N TYR A 103 -4.89 13.38 29.18
CA TYR A 103 -6.11 12.61 28.93
C TYR A 103 -7.37 13.35 29.39
N ARG A 104 -7.30 14.04 30.55
CA ARG A 104 -8.42 14.84 31.09
C ARG A 104 -8.51 16.25 30.51
N ALA A 105 -7.38 16.83 30.11
CA ALA A 105 -7.34 18.19 29.57
C ALA A 105 -7.96 18.31 28.18
N ASN A 106 -7.79 17.28 27.32
CA ASN A 106 -8.30 17.27 25.95
C ASN A 106 -9.63 16.54 25.85
N ALA A 107 -10.39 16.83 24.79
CA ALA A 107 -11.56 16.03 24.46
C ALA A 107 -11.12 14.63 24.02
N ARG A 108 -12.02 13.67 24.17
CA ARG A 108 -11.75 12.25 23.90
C ARG A 108 -12.99 11.58 23.31
N PRO A 109 -12.82 10.63 22.38
CA PRO A 109 -13.95 9.93 21.77
C PRO A 109 -14.86 9.29 22.82
N LYS A 110 -16.16 9.57 22.70
CA LYS A 110 -17.24 8.94 23.45
C LYS A 110 -18.01 8.00 22.53
N GLY A 111 -18.76 8.52 21.57
CA GLY A 111 -19.40 7.72 20.53
C GLY A 111 -18.49 7.63 19.32
N VAL A 112 -18.27 6.42 18.80
CA VAL A 112 -17.55 6.19 17.55
C VAL A 112 -18.35 5.32 16.61
N LYS A 113 -18.28 5.62 15.32
CA LYS A 113 -18.83 4.79 14.24
C LYS A 113 -17.68 4.18 13.46
N LEU A 114 -17.64 2.85 13.39
CA LEU A 114 -16.70 2.09 12.57
C LEU A 114 -17.38 1.62 11.29
N GLU A 115 -16.80 1.94 10.15
CA GLU A 115 -17.27 1.52 8.83
C GLU A 115 -16.16 0.74 8.12
N PRO A 116 -16.38 -0.54 7.73
CA PRO A 116 -15.42 -1.26 6.91
C PRO A 116 -15.25 -0.56 5.55
N LEU A 117 -14.03 -0.51 5.05
CA LEU A 117 -13.70 0.18 3.80
C LEU A 117 -13.18 -0.79 2.74
N VAL A 118 -13.51 -0.50 1.49
CA VAL A 118 -12.85 -1.03 0.30
C VAL A 118 -12.44 0.13 -0.59
N GLN A 119 -11.35 -0.07 -1.32
CA GLN A 119 -10.98 0.83 -2.38
C GLN A 119 -11.87 0.54 -3.60
N GLY A 120 -12.77 1.47 -3.90
CA GLY A 120 -13.55 1.45 -5.14
C GLY A 120 -12.80 2.20 -6.25
N GLU A 121 -13.28 2.09 -7.49
CA GLU A 121 -12.69 2.85 -8.59
C GLU A 121 -12.71 4.35 -8.28
N THR A 122 -13.80 4.87 -7.73
CA THR A 122 -14.00 6.31 -7.47
C THR A 122 -13.50 6.80 -6.11
N GLY A 123 -12.71 6.00 -5.39
CA GLY A 123 -12.24 6.33 -4.04
C GLY A 123 -12.77 5.39 -2.96
N PRO A 124 -12.46 5.68 -1.68
CA PRO A 124 -12.93 4.93 -0.53
C PRO A 124 -14.44 4.72 -0.53
N GLN A 125 -14.88 3.46 -0.48
CA GLN A 125 -16.29 3.11 -0.32
C GLN A 125 -16.47 2.35 0.99
N THR A 126 -17.55 2.66 1.70
CA THR A 126 -17.98 1.84 2.83
C THR A 126 -18.51 0.50 2.31
N THR A 127 -18.17 -0.58 2.99
CA THR A 127 -18.68 -1.92 2.72
C THR A 127 -19.17 -2.57 4.01
N GLY A 128 -20.05 -3.54 3.90
CA GLY A 128 -20.59 -4.25 5.06
C GLY A 128 -21.44 -3.36 5.98
N THR A 129 -21.53 -3.75 7.25
CA THR A 129 -22.38 -3.09 8.25
C THR A 129 -21.53 -2.20 9.14
N ALA A 130 -21.95 -0.95 9.32
CA ALA A 130 -21.33 -0.05 10.27
C ALA A 130 -21.67 -0.45 11.72
N VAL A 131 -20.71 -0.28 12.63
CA VAL A 131 -20.90 -0.47 14.06
C VAL A 131 -20.73 0.85 14.77
N GLU A 132 -21.75 1.28 15.52
CA GLU A 132 -21.68 2.45 16.39
C GLU A 132 -21.62 1.99 17.84
N VAL A 133 -20.68 2.52 18.61
CA VAL A 133 -20.45 2.11 20.00
C VAL A 133 -20.05 3.29 20.87
N GLU A 134 -20.49 3.26 22.12
CA GLU A 134 -20.04 4.18 23.16
C GLU A 134 -18.83 3.60 23.90
N LEU A 135 -17.71 4.33 23.85
CA LEU A 135 -16.48 4.04 24.57
C LEU A 135 -16.58 4.50 26.02
N LYS A 136 -15.99 3.72 26.90
CA LYS A 136 -15.84 4.07 28.32
C LYS A 136 -14.82 5.18 28.46
N ASP A 137 -15.01 6.03 29.47
CA ASP A 137 -14.05 7.06 29.85
C ASP A 137 -12.94 6.49 30.75
N VAL A 138 -12.11 5.62 30.19
CA VAL A 138 -11.00 4.94 30.89
C VAL A 138 -9.74 4.93 30.05
N LEU A 139 -8.59 4.95 30.73
CA LEU A 139 -7.28 4.72 30.11
C LEU A 139 -7.12 3.25 29.70
N GLY A 140 -6.22 3.00 28.75
CA GLY A 140 -5.93 1.67 28.23
C GLY A 140 -6.81 1.28 27.04
N TRP A 141 -6.69 0.00 26.67
CA TRP A 141 -7.32 -0.55 25.48
C TRP A 141 -8.80 -0.83 25.69
N GLN A 142 -9.59 -0.51 24.67
CA GLN A 142 -10.98 -0.90 24.55
C GLN A 142 -11.20 -1.61 23.22
N GLU A 143 -11.88 -2.74 23.25
CA GLU A 143 -12.13 -3.55 22.07
C GLU A 143 -13.52 -3.24 21.48
N ILE A 144 -13.57 -3.17 20.15
CA ILE A 144 -14.78 -3.13 19.36
C ILE A 144 -14.72 -4.25 18.32
N PRO A 145 -15.60 -5.27 18.42
CA PRO A 145 -15.78 -6.22 17.34
C PRO A 145 -16.49 -5.54 16.15
N LEU A 146 -15.91 -5.66 14.98
CA LEU A 146 -16.43 -5.12 13.72
C LEU A 146 -16.61 -6.27 12.72
N PRO A 147 -17.84 -6.74 12.48
CA PRO A 147 -18.11 -7.67 11.40
C PRO A 147 -17.71 -7.03 10.06
N VAL A 148 -16.93 -7.76 9.26
CA VAL A 148 -16.51 -7.29 7.92
C VAL A 148 -17.04 -8.25 6.86
N PRO A 149 -17.37 -7.74 5.66
CA PRO A 149 -17.67 -8.62 4.54
C PRO A 149 -16.38 -9.32 4.08
N GLY A 150 -16.50 -10.36 3.26
CA GLY A 150 -15.35 -11.12 2.78
C GLY A 150 -14.26 -10.22 2.16
N LYS A 151 -14.66 -9.22 1.35
CA LYS A 151 -13.74 -8.22 0.78
C LYS A 151 -13.68 -6.95 1.64
N VAL A 152 -12.52 -6.65 2.21
CA VAL A 152 -12.27 -5.45 3.04
C VAL A 152 -10.80 -5.04 2.95
N GLN A 153 -10.52 -3.75 3.05
CA GLN A 153 -9.16 -3.19 2.96
C GLN A 153 -8.84 -2.22 4.10
N GLY A 154 -9.84 -1.79 4.85
CA GLY A 154 -9.64 -0.81 5.91
C GLY A 154 -10.85 -0.61 6.80
N VAL A 155 -10.76 0.38 7.67
CA VAL A 155 -11.83 0.82 8.55
C VAL A 155 -11.78 2.34 8.68
N ARG A 156 -12.94 2.99 8.56
CA ARG A 156 -13.15 4.39 8.93
C ARG A 156 -13.67 4.43 10.36
N LEU A 157 -13.04 5.20 11.22
CA LEU A 157 -13.58 5.57 12.53
C LEU A 157 -14.01 7.03 12.46
N THR A 158 -15.31 7.28 12.64
CA THR A 158 -15.89 8.61 12.73
C THR A 158 -16.24 8.93 14.18
N LEU A 159 -15.90 10.14 14.62
CA LEU A 159 -16.28 10.68 15.92
C LEU A 159 -17.76 11.06 15.89
N VAL A 160 -18.60 10.34 16.63
CA VAL A 160 -20.04 10.64 16.75
C VAL A 160 -20.30 11.62 17.88
N SER A 161 -19.66 11.40 19.03
CA SER A 161 -19.73 12.31 20.17
C SER A 161 -18.47 12.22 21.01
N THR A 162 -18.25 13.21 21.87
CA THR A 162 -17.01 13.33 22.64
C THR A 162 -17.29 13.53 24.13
N TYR A 163 -16.39 13.05 24.98
CA TYR A 163 -16.31 13.56 26.34
C TYR A 163 -15.54 14.89 26.29
N PRO A 164 -16.04 15.95 26.94
CA PRO A 164 -15.36 17.24 26.92
C PRO A 164 -14.01 17.15 27.63
N GLY A 165 -13.03 17.88 27.08
CA GLY A 165 -11.79 18.19 27.77
C GLY A 165 -11.98 19.30 28.80
N ALA A 166 -11.17 19.29 29.85
CA ALA A 166 -11.20 20.34 30.87
C ALA A 166 -10.49 21.64 30.42
N SER A 167 -9.72 21.61 29.33
CA SER A 167 -8.92 22.75 28.87
C SER A 167 -8.92 22.95 27.35
N TYR A 168 -9.00 21.87 26.58
CA TYR A 168 -8.96 21.90 25.12
C TYR A 168 -10.17 21.15 24.57
N ASP A 169 -10.78 21.73 23.54
CA ASP A 169 -11.92 21.11 22.85
C ASP A 169 -11.44 20.09 21.80
N ASP A 170 -10.18 20.18 21.33
CA ASP A 170 -9.67 19.27 20.30
C ASP A 170 -9.70 17.81 20.78
N THR A 171 -10.30 16.92 19.97
CA THR A 171 -10.42 15.50 20.31
C THR A 171 -9.17 14.71 19.95
N CYS A 172 -8.63 13.99 20.94
CA CYS A 172 -7.44 13.16 20.77
C CYS A 172 -7.76 11.65 20.69
N LEU A 173 -7.02 10.93 19.85
CA LEU A 173 -6.99 9.47 19.81
C LEU A 173 -5.53 9.00 19.82
N SER A 174 -5.12 8.29 20.87
CA SER A 174 -3.75 7.80 21.01
C SER A 174 -3.47 6.59 20.12
N ASP A 175 -4.35 5.59 20.08
CA ASP A 175 -4.11 4.37 19.32
C ASP A 175 -5.38 3.79 18.67
N LEU A 176 -5.20 3.13 17.52
CA LEU A 176 -6.15 2.33 16.75
C LEU A 176 -5.40 1.11 16.18
N ARG A 177 -5.61 -0.06 16.78
CA ARG A 177 -5.09 -1.34 16.28
C ARG A 177 -6.20 -2.15 15.64
N VAL A 178 -5.89 -2.81 14.54
CA VAL A 178 -6.82 -3.69 13.83
C VAL A 178 -6.23 -5.09 13.79
N TYR A 179 -7.01 -6.05 14.26
CA TYR A 179 -6.72 -7.47 14.13
C TYR A 179 -7.78 -8.10 13.25
N VAL A 180 -7.43 -9.13 12.49
CA VAL A 180 -8.35 -9.85 11.62
C VAL A 180 -8.52 -11.29 12.06
N GLU A 181 -9.76 -11.73 12.08
CA GLU A 181 -10.11 -13.15 12.04
C GLU A 181 -10.61 -13.47 10.63
N GLY A 182 -10.02 -14.49 10.01
CA GLY A 182 -10.32 -14.82 8.63
C GLY A 182 -9.46 -15.97 8.13
N GLU A 183 -9.60 -16.27 6.84
CA GLU A 183 -8.85 -17.35 6.17
C GLU A 183 -7.83 -16.81 5.17
N ASP A 184 -7.66 -15.49 5.10
CA ASP A 184 -6.58 -14.88 4.31
C ASP A 184 -5.21 -15.28 4.89
N PRO A 185 -4.23 -15.65 4.04
CA PRO A 185 -2.89 -16.00 4.50
C PRO A 185 -2.23 -14.83 5.22
N TYR A 186 -1.81 -15.04 6.47
CA TYR A 186 -1.10 -14.03 7.24
C TYR A 186 0.36 -13.91 6.81
N LYS A 187 0.76 -12.73 6.32
CA LYS A 187 2.12 -12.44 5.84
C LYS A 187 2.92 -11.65 6.89
N ALA A 188 3.45 -12.35 7.90
CA ALA A 188 4.12 -11.74 9.07
C ALA A 188 5.25 -10.76 8.71
N GLU A 189 6.05 -11.08 7.67
CA GLU A 189 7.16 -10.24 7.20
C GLU A 189 6.65 -8.91 6.63
N MET A 190 5.53 -8.95 5.89
CA MET A 190 4.91 -7.77 5.30
C MET A 190 4.27 -6.86 6.35
N GLU A 191 3.73 -7.44 7.42
CA GLU A 191 3.19 -6.70 8.56
C GLU A 191 4.30 -6.08 9.40
N THR A 192 5.39 -6.82 9.64
CA THR A 192 6.59 -6.29 10.30
C THR A 192 7.15 -5.10 9.52
N ALA A 193 7.30 -5.23 8.20
CA ALA A 193 7.81 -4.15 7.35
C ALA A 193 6.87 -2.92 7.31
N ALA A 194 5.56 -3.11 7.42
CA ALA A 194 4.62 -1.98 7.55
C ALA A 194 4.78 -1.29 8.90
N PHE A 195 4.84 -2.05 9.99
CA PHE A 195 4.99 -1.49 11.32
C PHE A 195 6.30 -0.72 11.50
N GLU A 196 7.40 -1.26 10.98
CA GLU A 196 8.70 -0.59 10.99
C GLU A 196 8.66 0.75 10.26
N GLN A 197 7.89 0.88 9.17
CA GLN A 197 7.72 2.16 8.49
C GLN A 197 7.02 3.19 9.36
N VAL A 198 5.96 2.78 10.06
CA VAL A 198 5.22 3.65 10.99
C VAL A 198 6.12 4.08 12.15
N ARG A 199 6.80 3.12 12.78
CA ARG A 199 7.70 3.40 13.91
C ARG A 199 8.91 4.24 13.51
N ALA A 200 9.52 3.99 12.36
CA ALA A 200 10.64 4.78 11.87
C ALA A 200 10.23 6.23 11.63
N TYR A 201 9.01 6.45 11.10
CA TYR A 201 8.45 7.79 10.95
C TYR A 201 8.28 8.49 12.31
N ALA A 202 7.55 7.85 13.24
CA ALA A 202 7.31 8.42 14.56
C ALA A 202 8.62 8.71 15.32
N TYR A 203 9.60 7.79 15.22
CA TYR A 203 10.91 7.95 15.82
C TYR A 203 11.70 9.10 15.22
N GLU A 204 11.77 9.23 13.89
CA GLU A 204 12.45 10.35 13.23
C GLU A 204 11.86 11.67 13.71
N ARG A 205 10.52 11.78 13.78
CA ARG A 205 9.84 12.98 14.24
C ARG A 205 10.17 13.33 15.68
N LYS A 206 10.19 12.34 16.57
CA LYS A 206 10.60 12.51 17.97
C LYS A 206 12.04 13.02 18.06
N MET A 207 12.94 12.51 17.21
CA MET A 207 14.33 12.95 17.14
C MET A 207 14.47 14.35 16.53
N ALA A 208 13.72 14.68 15.47
CA ALA A 208 13.69 16.02 14.88
C ALA A 208 13.22 17.08 15.88
N ALA A 209 12.18 16.74 16.65
CA ALA A 209 11.69 17.58 17.73
C ALA A 209 12.78 17.81 18.80
N ALA A 210 13.47 16.75 19.23
CA ALA A 210 14.56 16.85 20.20
C ALA A 210 15.74 17.71 19.70
N ARG A 211 16.00 17.73 18.39
CA ARG A 211 17.04 18.57 17.77
C ARG A 211 16.64 20.04 17.60
N ASN A 212 15.44 20.46 18.00
CA ASN A 212 14.86 21.76 17.65
C ASN A 212 14.88 22.04 16.14
N ASP A 213 14.81 20.98 15.32
CA ASP A 213 14.81 21.12 13.87
C ASP A 213 13.45 21.68 13.42
N THR A 214 13.42 22.99 13.21
CA THR A 214 12.26 23.73 12.69
C THR A 214 12.22 23.73 11.16
N GLN A 215 13.29 23.26 10.50
CA GLN A 215 13.44 23.25 9.04
C GLN A 215 13.09 21.91 8.40
N ALA A 216 13.05 20.83 9.19
CA ALA A 216 12.42 19.56 8.84
C ALA A 216 10.90 19.74 8.76
N LYS A 217 10.46 20.54 7.79
CA LYS A 217 9.14 20.48 7.16
C LYS A 217 9.08 19.18 6.38
N LEU A 218 9.08 18.08 7.10
CA LEU A 218 8.68 16.79 6.56
C LEU A 218 7.15 16.83 6.44
N GLU A 219 6.61 17.78 5.68
CA GLU A 219 5.18 18.10 5.59
C GLU A 219 4.41 16.78 5.61
N TRP A 220 3.61 16.56 6.66
CA TRP A 220 2.65 15.47 6.59
C TRP A 220 1.85 15.71 5.33
N ALA A 221 1.62 14.61 4.65
CA ALA A 221 1.11 14.57 3.32
C ALA A 221 0.25 15.76 2.90
N PRO A 222 0.60 16.57 1.88
CA PRO A 222 -0.39 17.46 1.30
C PRO A 222 -1.62 16.61 0.99
N ARG A 223 -2.74 16.92 1.65
CA ARG A 223 -4.02 16.34 1.26
C ARG A 223 -4.23 16.77 -0.16
N TYR A 224 -4.40 15.86 -1.09
CA TYR A 224 -4.74 16.26 -2.44
C TYR A 224 -6.24 16.46 -2.53
N LYS A 225 -6.68 17.61 -3.05
CA LYS A 225 -8.03 17.75 -3.57
C LYS A 225 -8.08 17.09 -4.94
N THR A 226 -9.01 16.17 -5.11
CA THR A 226 -9.27 15.49 -6.38
C THR A 226 -10.29 16.29 -7.18
N GLU A 227 -9.95 16.57 -8.44
CA GLU A 227 -10.84 17.13 -9.45
C GLU A 227 -11.07 16.08 -10.54
N ASP A 228 -12.33 15.74 -10.80
CA ASP A 228 -12.72 14.85 -11.91
C ASP A 228 -12.73 15.65 -13.22
N LEU A 229 -11.70 15.49 -14.05
CA LEU A 229 -11.61 16.18 -15.35
C LEU A 229 -12.38 15.43 -16.46
N PHE A 230 -12.42 14.11 -16.35
CA PHE A 230 -13.15 13.24 -17.27
C PHE A 230 -13.46 11.90 -16.61
N ILE A 231 -14.71 11.46 -16.72
CA ILE A 231 -15.14 10.12 -16.33
C ILE A 231 -16.03 9.59 -17.46
N GLN A 232 -15.67 8.43 -17.98
CA GLN A 232 -16.47 7.67 -18.92
C GLN A 232 -16.61 6.24 -18.40
N LYS A 233 -17.85 5.80 -18.18
CA LYS A 233 -18.13 4.37 -18.04
C LYS A 233 -18.22 3.76 -19.44
N ASN A 234 -17.56 2.63 -19.64
CA ASN A 234 -17.52 1.95 -20.92
C ASN A 234 -18.78 1.10 -21.08
N THR A 235 -19.48 1.29 -22.19
CA THR A 235 -20.58 0.41 -22.63
C THR A 235 -20.04 -0.98 -22.99
N GLU A 236 -20.91 -1.99 -23.05
CA GLU A 236 -20.54 -3.36 -23.47
C GLU A 236 -19.74 -3.36 -24.79
N LYS A 237 -20.17 -2.58 -25.78
CA LYS A 237 -19.45 -2.43 -27.06
C LYS A 237 -18.05 -1.85 -26.89
N GLN A 238 -17.87 -0.88 -25.99
CA GLN A 238 -16.56 -0.30 -25.72
C GLN A 238 -15.68 -1.25 -24.93
N GLN A 239 -16.24 -2.00 -23.99
CA GLN A 239 -15.55 -3.07 -23.28
C GLN A 239 -15.05 -4.13 -24.27
N GLU A 240 -15.90 -4.58 -25.20
CA GLU A 240 -15.53 -5.52 -26.27
C GLU A 240 -14.38 -4.99 -27.14
N VAL A 241 -14.40 -3.72 -27.49
CA VAL A 241 -13.28 -3.07 -28.19
C VAL A 241 -12.00 -3.11 -27.35
N PHE A 242 -12.07 -2.82 -26.05
CA PHE A 242 -10.91 -2.92 -25.15
C PHE A 242 -10.39 -4.36 -25.03
N TYR A 243 -11.27 -5.36 -24.93
CA TYR A 243 -10.90 -6.78 -24.91
C TYR A 243 -10.16 -7.21 -26.18
N GLN A 244 -10.57 -6.70 -27.36
CA GLN A 244 -9.93 -7.00 -28.63
C GLN A 244 -8.67 -6.15 -28.89
N THR A 245 -8.51 -5.05 -28.17
CA THR A 245 -7.37 -4.15 -28.33
C THR A 245 -6.12 -4.77 -27.71
N GLU A 246 -5.05 -4.84 -28.50
CA GLU A 246 -3.73 -5.27 -28.01
C GLU A 246 -3.38 -4.51 -26.72
N ARG A 247 -3.07 -5.27 -25.67
CA ARG A 247 -2.88 -4.72 -24.33
C ARG A 247 -1.49 -4.10 -24.20
N THR A 248 -1.33 -2.90 -24.74
CA THR A 248 -0.18 -2.02 -24.52
C THR A 248 -0.61 -0.66 -24.01
N PRO A 249 0.22 0.01 -23.18
CA PRO A 249 -0.05 1.38 -22.75
C PRO A 249 -0.41 2.35 -23.88
N THR A 250 0.28 2.30 -25.03
CA THR A 250 -0.02 3.23 -26.14
C THR A 250 -1.42 3.01 -26.69
N LYS A 251 -1.82 1.75 -26.90
CA LYS A 251 -3.12 1.38 -27.46
C LYS A 251 -4.27 1.71 -26.52
N TRP A 252 -4.09 1.45 -25.22
CA TRP A 252 -5.09 1.74 -24.21
C TRP A 252 -5.22 3.24 -23.95
N LEU A 253 -4.11 3.97 -23.84
CA LEU A 253 -4.12 5.42 -23.65
C LEU A 253 -4.70 6.17 -24.87
N ALA A 254 -4.67 5.58 -26.06
CA ALA A 254 -5.33 6.13 -27.24
C ALA A 254 -6.86 6.23 -27.11
N GLN A 255 -7.47 5.46 -26.19
CA GLN A 255 -8.91 5.50 -25.91
C GLN A 255 -9.31 6.72 -25.07
N VAL A 256 -8.35 7.44 -24.48
CA VAL A 256 -8.63 8.66 -23.72
C VAL A 256 -9.04 9.79 -24.66
N LYS A 257 -10.27 10.29 -24.50
CA LYS A 257 -10.76 11.46 -25.23
C LYS A 257 -9.89 12.67 -24.95
N VAL A 258 -9.40 13.33 -26.00
CA VAL A 258 -8.65 14.58 -25.87
C VAL A 258 -9.59 15.72 -25.45
N LYS A 259 -9.23 16.46 -24.39
CA LYS A 259 -9.86 17.72 -23.99
C LYS A 259 -8.79 18.75 -23.67
N ASP A 260 -9.10 20.03 -23.85
CA ASP A 260 -8.15 21.13 -23.59
C ASP A 260 -7.68 21.18 -22.13
N SER A 261 -8.54 20.78 -21.18
CA SER A 261 -8.25 20.76 -19.73
C SER A 261 -7.05 19.89 -19.30
N TYR A 262 -6.67 18.92 -20.13
CA TYR A 262 -5.55 17.99 -19.86
C TYR A 262 -4.74 17.62 -21.12
N LYS A 263 -4.82 18.44 -22.18
CA LYS A 263 -4.23 18.13 -23.49
C LYS A 263 -2.70 17.99 -23.43
N ALA A 264 -2.05 18.86 -22.65
CA ALA A 264 -0.60 18.87 -22.51
C ALA A 264 -0.11 17.64 -21.73
N GLU A 265 -0.83 17.28 -20.67
CA GLU A 265 -0.56 16.13 -19.82
C GLU A 265 -0.79 14.83 -20.60
N LEU A 266 -1.86 14.76 -21.41
CA LEU A 266 -2.09 13.61 -22.27
C LEU A 266 -0.98 13.41 -23.31
N ALA A 267 -0.35 14.49 -23.80
CA ALA A 267 0.79 14.39 -24.70
C ALA A 267 2.02 13.79 -24.01
N ARG A 268 2.32 14.21 -22.77
CA ARG A 268 3.40 13.63 -21.95
C ARG A 268 3.13 12.17 -21.59
N ALA A 269 1.90 11.86 -21.20
CA ALA A 269 1.46 10.48 -20.94
C ALA A 269 1.67 9.57 -22.16
N LYS A 270 1.34 10.06 -23.37
CA LYS A 270 1.56 9.32 -24.62
C LYS A 270 3.04 9.10 -24.95
N ALA A 271 3.90 10.07 -24.64
CA ALA A 271 5.35 9.90 -24.81
C ALA A 271 5.91 8.83 -23.85
N ALA A 272 5.47 8.82 -22.59
CA ALA A 272 5.85 7.79 -21.62
C ALA A 272 5.32 6.41 -22.01
N ALA A 273 4.09 6.31 -22.52
CA ALA A 273 3.52 5.06 -23.03
C ALA A 273 4.31 4.50 -24.21
N ALA A 274 4.70 5.34 -25.17
CA ALA A 274 5.53 4.92 -26.29
C ALA A 274 6.92 4.45 -25.85
N LEU A 275 7.53 5.11 -24.85
CA LEU A 275 8.79 4.65 -24.26
C LEU A 275 8.61 3.30 -23.57
N PHE A 276 7.54 3.13 -22.80
CA PHE A 276 7.23 1.88 -22.11
C PHE A 276 7.10 0.71 -23.10
N ASP A 277 6.35 0.88 -24.19
CA ASP A 277 6.14 -0.19 -25.18
C ASP A 277 7.46 -0.70 -25.76
N ARG A 278 8.45 0.19 -25.98
CA ARG A 278 9.80 -0.20 -26.44
C ARG A 278 10.67 -0.77 -25.32
N ALA A 279 10.57 -0.22 -24.12
CA ALA A 279 11.41 -0.56 -22.97
C ALA A 279 10.90 -1.79 -22.19
N SER A 280 9.67 -2.24 -22.45
CA SER A 280 8.98 -3.27 -21.68
C SER A 280 9.86 -4.50 -21.43
N LEU A 281 9.92 -4.90 -20.17
CA LEU A 281 10.61 -6.10 -19.72
C LEU A 281 9.82 -7.38 -20.01
N ASN A 282 8.63 -7.29 -20.62
CA ASN A 282 7.93 -8.46 -21.15
C ASN A 282 8.48 -8.88 -22.54
N LEU A 283 9.25 -8.03 -23.20
CA LEU A 283 9.85 -8.35 -24.50
C LEU A 283 11.17 -9.11 -24.33
N ASP A 284 11.33 -10.22 -25.06
CA ASP A 284 12.50 -11.12 -24.91
C ASP A 284 13.76 -10.67 -25.67
N GLY A 285 14.90 -10.70 -24.96
CA GLY A 285 16.22 -10.35 -25.50
C GLY A 285 16.31 -8.93 -26.03
N ASP A 286 16.86 -8.77 -27.23
CA ASP A 286 17.10 -7.48 -27.90
C ASP A 286 15.81 -6.77 -28.36
N LYS A 287 14.65 -7.42 -28.26
CA LYS A 287 13.35 -6.79 -28.52
C LYS A 287 12.99 -5.74 -27.45
N SER A 288 13.54 -5.88 -26.24
CA SER A 288 13.39 -4.87 -25.19
C SER A 288 14.54 -3.86 -25.27
N GLU A 289 14.19 -2.58 -25.46
CA GLU A 289 15.16 -1.48 -25.42
C GLU A 289 15.87 -1.41 -24.06
N ALA A 290 15.14 -1.65 -22.96
CA ALA A 290 15.73 -1.65 -21.63
C ALA A 290 16.74 -2.78 -21.45
N ARG A 291 16.43 -3.99 -21.93
CA ARG A 291 17.35 -5.14 -21.79
C ARG A 291 18.60 -5.00 -22.66
N SER A 292 18.48 -4.35 -23.82
CA SER A 292 19.57 -4.21 -24.79
C SER A 292 20.47 -3.00 -24.56
N LYS A 293 19.91 -1.86 -24.11
CA LYS A 293 20.61 -0.56 -24.12
C LYS A 293 20.71 0.12 -22.77
N TRP A 294 19.84 -0.21 -21.81
CA TRP A 294 19.81 0.51 -20.53
C TRP A 294 20.69 -0.18 -19.48
N VAL A 295 21.15 0.59 -18.52
CA VAL A 295 22.07 0.12 -17.48
C VAL A 295 21.27 -0.53 -16.36
N ARG A 296 21.61 -1.77 -16.00
CA ARG A 296 20.99 -2.42 -14.84
C ARG A 296 21.60 -1.85 -13.56
N VAL A 297 20.73 -1.42 -12.66
CA VAL A 297 21.13 -0.80 -11.40
C VAL A 297 20.62 -1.63 -10.22
N ARG A 298 21.19 -1.44 -9.05
CA ARG A 298 20.54 -1.81 -7.78
C ARG A 298 19.87 -0.55 -7.21
N PRO A 299 18.72 -0.69 -6.54
CA PRO A 299 18.15 0.44 -5.84
C PRO A 299 19.09 0.73 -4.66
N ALA A 300 19.69 1.92 -4.59
CA ALA A 300 20.36 2.29 -3.36
C ALA A 300 19.35 2.42 -2.23
N LEU A 301 19.83 2.22 -1.01
CA LEU A 301 19.19 2.59 0.24
C LEU A 301 18.26 3.80 0.07
N LEU A 302 16.95 3.52 0.12
CA LEU A 302 15.92 4.56 0.17
C LEU A 302 16.21 5.39 1.43
N ARG A 303 16.65 6.65 1.27
CA ARG A 303 16.86 7.55 2.41
C ARG A 303 15.54 7.76 3.15
N PRO A 304 15.55 8.20 4.44
CA PRO A 304 14.36 8.29 5.30
C PRO A 304 13.19 9.17 4.80
N GLN A 305 13.31 9.82 3.64
CA GLN A 305 12.20 10.52 2.98
C GLN A 305 11.12 9.59 2.40
N LYS A 306 11.36 8.27 2.31
CA LYS A 306 10.35 7.29 1.87
C LYS A 306 9.06 7.42 2.67
N ALA A 307 9.12 7.62 3.99
CA ALA A 307 7.91 7.67 4.81
C ALA A 307 7.11 8.97 4.62
N ALA A 308 7.79 10.11 4.43
CA ALA A 308 7.17 11.41 4.18
C ALA A 308 6.51 11.50 2.80
N ALA A 309 7.23 11.08 1.76
CA ALA A 309 6.73 11.09 0.40
C ALA A 309 5.67 10.00 0.19
N SER A 310 5.84 8.81 0.79
CA SER A 310 4.79 7.78 0.77
C SER A 310 3.58 8.22 1.56
N SER A 311 3.73 8.92 2.69
CA SER A 311 2.63 9.54 3.41
C SER A 311 1.94 10.61 2.54
N ALA A 312 2.71 11.53 1.93
CA ALA A 312 2.24 12.55 0.95
C ALA A 312 1.32 12.00 -0.11
N LEU A 313 1.78 10.93 -0.74
CA LEU A 313 1.07 10.30 -1.84
C LEU A 313 0.05 9.29 -1.32
N SER A 314 0.09 8.89 -0.03
CA SER A 314 -0.88 7.93 0.52
C SER A 314 -2.29 8.50 0.49
N SER A 315 -2.47 9.81 0.68
CA SER A 315 -3.79 10.44 0.51
C SER A 315 -4.33 10.35 -0.92
N MET A 316 -3.47 10.06 -1.90
CA MET A 316 -3.87 9.78 -3.26
C MET A 316 -4.24 8.31 -3.40
N ASP A 317 -5.41 8.09 -3.95
CA ASP A 317 -5.88 6.76 -4.28
C ASP A 317 -5.24 6.28 -5.58
N ASP A 318 -4.02 5.74 -5.48
CA ASP A 318 -3.27 5.28 -6.63
C ASP A 318 -2.38 4.05 -6.36
N PRO A 319 -2.45 2.97 -7.19
CA PRO A 319 -1.70 1.73 -6.96
C PRO A 319 -0.18 1.81 -7.20
N GLY A 320 0.33 2.89 -7.82
CA GLY A 320 1.69 2.94 -8.35
C GLY A 320 2.59 4.06 -7.80
N LEU A 321 2.05 5.25 -7.66
CA LEU A 321 2.77 6.49 -7.34
C LEU A 321 3.38 6.45 -5.94
N VAL A 322 2.65 5.90 -4.95
CA VAL A 322 3.15 5.69 -3.59
C VAL A 322 4.39 4.79 -3.57
N ARG A 323 4.43 3.76 -4.43
CA ARG A 323 5.53 2.78 -4.48
C ARG A 323 6.83 3.39 -5.01
N VAL A 324 6.72 4.44 -5.82
CA VAL A 324 7.87 5.18 -6.38
C VAL A 324 8.04 6.56 -5.76
N ALA A 325 7.40 6.82 -4.62
CA ALA A 325 7.48 8.10 -3.90
C ALA A 325 8.94 8.55 -3.67
N GLY A 326 9.81 7.61 -3.31
CA GLY A 326 11.25 7.86 -3.10
C GLY A 326 12.07 8.04 -4.39
N LEU A 327 11.43 8.02 -5.56
CA LEU A 327 12.06 8.20 -6.88
C LEU A 327 11.50 9.45 -7.60
N LEU A 328 10.63 10.24 -6.98
CA LEU A 328 10.09 11.43 -7.63
C LEU A 328 11.11 12.58 -7.72
N HIS A 329 12.13 12.58 -6.86
CA HIS A 329 13.29 13.44 -6.91
C HIS A 329 14.54 12.60 -7.17
N LEU A 330 15.23 12.84 -8.29
CA LEU A 330 16.42 12.08 -8.69
C LEU A 330 17.57 12.24 -7.69
N ALA A 331 17.66 13.40 -7.01
CA ALA A 331 18.66 13.67 -5.98
C ALA A 331 18.51 12.82 -4.70
N ASP A 332 17.35 12.19 -4.50
CA ASP A 332 17.05 11.36 -3.33
C ASP A 332 17.25 9.85 -3.59
N ALA A 333 17.56 9.49 -4.83
CA ALA A 333 17.90 8.13 -5.24
C ALA A 333 19.38 8.07 -5.63
N SER A 334 20.12 7.13 -5.04
CA SER A 334 21.40 6.72 -5.60
C SER A 334 21.19 5.44 -6.41
N PHE A 335 21.87 5.33 -7.54
CA PHE A 335 21.88 4.11 -8.34
C PHE A 335 23.30 3.58 -8.31
N PHE A 336 23.45 2.32 -7.91
CA PHE A 336 24.73 1.63 -7.98
C PHE A 336 24.66 0.65 -9.15
N GLU A 337 25.68 0.66 -10.01
CA GLU A 337 25.87 -0.43 -10.97
C GLU A 337 25.97 -1.74 -10.18
N SER A 338 25.29 -2.79 -10.63
CA SER A 338 25.34 -4.06 -9.90
C SER A 338 26.71 -4.70 -10.06
N ASP A 339 27.48 -4.85 -8.97
CA ASP A 339 28.79 -5.53 -8.95
C ASP A 339 28.77 -7.02 -9.34
N ALA A 340 27.59 -7.62 -9.55
CA ALA A 340 27.47 -8.99 -10.03
C ALA A 340 27.15 -8.99 -11.53
N THR A 341 28.05 -9.56 -12.34
CA THR A 341 27.80 -9.76 -13.77
C THR A 341 26.53 -10.61 -13.96
N GLN A 342 25.75 -10.36 -15.04
CA GLN A 342 24.57 -11.17 -15.38
C GLN A 342 24.88 -12.68 -15.38
N ALA A 343 26.12 -13.07 -15.71
CA ALA A 343 26.60 -14.45 -15.69
C ALA A 343 26.59 -15.08 -14.28
N GLN A 344 26.98 -14.34 -13.24
CA GLN A 344 27.03 -14.86 -11.87
C GLN A 344 25.64 -15.06 -11.26
N MET A 345 24.71 -14.14 -11.54
CA MET A 345 23.31 -14.30 -11.15
C MET A 345 22.68 -15.49 -11.88
N ARG A 346 22.85 -15.58 -13.22
CA ARG A 346 22.40 -16.74 -14.02
C ARG A 346 22.98 -18.05 -13.51
N ALA A 347 24.26 -18.09 -13.11
CA ALA A 347 24.90 -19.27 -12.55
C ALA A 347 24.29 -19.68 -11.20
N LYS A 348 23.99 -18.73 -10.31
CA LYS A 348 23.40 -19.03 -9.00
C LYS A 348 21.96 -19.56 -9.13
N ILE A 349 21.17 -19.01 -10.05
CA ILE A 349 19.83 -19.53 -10.32
C ILE A 349 19.88 -20.89 -11.03
N ALA A 350 20.75 -21.08 -12.02
CA ALA A 350 20.94 -22.40 -12.65
C ALA A 350 21.33 -23.48 -11.63
N SER A 351 22.16 -23.12 -10.65
CA SER A 351 22.49 -23.98 -9.51
C SER A 351 21.26 -24.32 -8.64
N THR A 352 20.41 -23.32 -8.39
CA THR A 352 19.16 -23.47 -7.62
C THR A 352 18.17 -24.38 -8.35
N HIS A 353 17.93 -24.19 -9.65
CA HIS A 353 17.11 -25.09 -10.47
C HIS A 353 17.65 -26.52 -10.45
N LYS A 354 18.98 -26.69 -10.57
CA LYS A 354 19.58 -28.02 -10.49
C LYS A 354 19.39 -28.66 -9.12
N ALA A 355 19.33 -27.88 -8.05
CA ALA A 355 19.02 -28.40 -6.72
C ALA A 355 17.53 -28.77 -6.59
N GLU A 356 16.62 -27.92 -7.06
CA GLU A 356 15.17 -28.15 -7.02
C GLU A 356 14.75 -29.32 -7.90
N SER A 357 15.27 -29.45 -9.13
CA SER A 357 15.02 -30.62 -9.99
C SER A 357 15.55 -31.92 -9.38
N ARG A 358 16.66 -31.87 -8.64
CA ARG A 358 17.17 -33.04 -7.90
C ARG A 358 16.27 -33.39 -6.71
N ALA A 359 15.77 -32.39 -5.99
CA ALA A 359 14.84 -32.58 -4.89
C ALA A 359 13.50 -33.16 -5.37
N LEU A 360 12.96 -32.64 -6.47
CA LEU A 360 11.75 -33.17 -7.10
C LEU A 360 11.95 -34.61 -7.57
N ALA A 361 13.03 -34.91 -8.29
CA ALA A 361 13.31 -36.28 -8.72
C ALA A 361 13.48 -37.25 -7.53
N ALA A 362 14.06 -36.80 -6.42
CA ALA A 362 14.16 -37.59 -5.20
C ALA A 362 12.77 -37.84 -4.57
N CYS A 363 11.92 -36.81 -4.52
CA CYS A 363 10.56 -36.93 -4.02
C CYS A 363 9.72 -37.90 -4.88
N VAL A 364 9.75 -37.76 -6.22
CA VAL A 364 8.99 -38.62 -7.13
C VAL A 364 9.40 -40.07 -6.96
N LYS A 365 10.72 -40.34 -6.93
CA LYS A 365 11.24 -41.69 -6.72
C LYS A 365 10.81 -42.28 -5.38
N GLN A 366 10.74 -41.46 -4.33
CA GLN A 366 10.26 -41.89 -3.02
C GLN A 366 8.77 -42.21 -3.06
N CYS A 367 7.96 -41.32 -3.65
CA CYS A 367 6.53 -41.54 -3.84
C CYS A 367 6.24 -42.82 -4.65
N GLU A 368 6.95 -43.05 -5.75
CA GLU A 368 6.78 -44.26 -6.58
C GLU A 368 7.13 -45.53 -5.80
N ALA A 369 8.18 -45.48 -4.97
CA ALA A 369 8.55 -46.57 -4.09
C ALA A 369 7.46 -46.85 -3.04
N ASP A 370 6.90 -45.80 -2.44
CA ASP A 370 5.84 -45.89 -1.43
C ASP A 370 4.49 -46.35 -2.03
N ARG A 371 4.27 -46.13 -3.34
CA ARG A 371 3.11 -46.62 -4.10
C ARG A 371 3.26 -48.05 -4.61
N LYS A 372 4.46 -48.61 -4.59
CA LYS A 372 4.73 -49.91 -5.20
C LYS A 372 4.11 -51.05 -4.39
N GLY A 373 3.18 -51.78 -5.00
CA GLY A 373 2.57 -52.98 -4.41
C GLY A 373 1.43 -52.72 -3.42
N ARG A 374 0.94 -51.47 -3.33
CA ARG A 374 -0.28 -51.12 -2.60
C ARG A 374 -1.43 -50.81 -3.55
N THR A 375 -2.66 -51.02 -3.09
CA THR A 375 -3.86 -50.46 -3.74
C THR A 375 -3.90 -48.96 -3.46
N LEU A 376 -4.04 -48.15 -4.50
CA LEU A 376 -4.13 -46.70 -4.40
C LEU A 376 -5.58 -46.28 -4.09
N SER A 377 -5.76 -45.16 -3.40
CA SER A 377 -7.07 -44.52 -3.27
C SER A 377 -7.39 -43.69 -4.53
N GLU A 378 -8.67 -43.43 -4.83
CA GLU A 378 -9.07 -42.61 -6.00
C GLU A 378 -8.29 -41.28 -6.14
N PRO A 379 -8.04 -40.49 -5.08
CA PRO A 379 -7.21 -39.28 -5.18
C PRO A 379 -5.74 -39.54 -5.56
N GLU A 380 -5.20 -40.69 -5.17
CA GLU A 380 -3.82 -41.11 -5.49
C GLU A 380 -3.71 -41.72 -6.88
N GLU A 381 -4.79 -42.23 -7.45
CA GLU A 381 -4.85 -42.63 -8.86
C GLU A 381 -4.98 -41.42 -9.79
N ILE A 382 -5.69 -40.38 -9.35
CA ILE A 382 -5.88 -39.13 -10.10
C ILE A 382 -4.62 -38.26 -10.09
N CYS A 383 -3.85 -38.27 -9.00
CA CYS A 383 -2.64 -37.46 -8.86
C CYS A 383 -1.36 -38.30 -8.95
N GLY A 384 -0.55 -38.07 -9.99
CA GLY A 384 0.75 -38.70 -10.20
C GLY A 384 1.76 -38.39 -9.09
N CYS A 385 2.87 -39.13 -9.02
CA CYS A 385 3.90 -38.88 -8.00
C CYS A 385 4.68 -37.57 -8.23
N ASP A 386 4.82 -37.17 -9.49
CA ASP A 386 5.31 -35.86 -9.89
C ASP A 386 4.38 -34.75 -9.42
N GLU A 387 3.08 -34.89 -9.69
CA GLU A 387 2.05 -33.94 -9.26
C GLU A 387 1.92 -33.89 -7.73
N GLN A 388 2.02 -35.02 -7.03
CA GLN A 388 1.99 -35.06 -5.57
C GLN A 388 3.18 -34.35 -4.93
N CYS A 389 4.36 -34.47 -5.53
CA CYS A 389 5.57 -33.78 -5.09
C CYS A 389 5.57 -32.28 -5.39
N MET A 390 4.66 -31.84 -6.27
CA MET A 390 4.47 -30.43 -6.64
C MET A 390 3.19 -29.82 -6.06
N GLY A 391 2.24 -30.63 -5.58
CA GLY A 391 0.91 -30.25 -5.11
C GLY A 391 -0.20 -30.82 -6.02
N CYS A 392 -0.93 -31.84 -5.55
CA CYS A 392 -2.05 -32.43 -6.31
C CYS A 392 -3.21 -31.42 -6.45
N MET A 393 -3.66 -31.12 -7.69
CA MET A 393 -4.87 -30.35 -7.95
C MET A 393 -5.90 -31.17 -8.71
N GLY A 394 -7.13 -31.24 -8.22
CA GLY A 394 -8.26 -31.71 -9.02
C GLY A 394 -8.68 -30.63 -10.04
N ASP A 395 -8.96 -31.05 -11.27
CA ASP A 395 -9.64 -30.39 -12.41
C ASP A 395 -9.40 -28.89 -12.72
N ARG A 396 -8.44 -28.21 -12.11
CA ARG A 396 -7.92 -26.92 -12.57
C ARG A 396 -6.40 -26.89 -12.40
N GLU A 397 -5.72 -26.88 -13.56
CA GLU A 397 -4.28 -26.70 -13.82
C GLU A 397 -3.33 -26.47 -12.61
N PRO A 398 -2.43 -27.42 -12.26
CA PRO A 398 -1.50 -27.25 -11.15
C PRO A 398 -0.24 -26.43 -11.51
N GLU A 399 -0.14 -25.24 -10.92
CA GLU A 399 0.92 -24.83 -9.97
C GLU A 399 2.42 -24.93 -10.31
N LEU A 400 2.83 -25.32 -11.52
CA LEU A 400 4.22 -25.13 -12.00
C LEU A 400 4.51 -23.71 -12.51
N SER A 401 3.46 -22.92 -12.75
CA SER A 401 3.56 -21.57 -13.31
C SER A 401 4.00 -20.54 -12.29
N THR A 402 3.44 -20.51 -11.08
CA THR A 402 3.61 -19.39 -10.14
C THR A 402 5.07 -19.14 -9.72
N ARG A 403 5.73 -20.13 -9.11
CA ARG A 403 7.14 -19.99 -8.68
C ARG A 403 8.10 -19.88 -9.86
N SER A 404 7.90 -20.68 -10.91
CA SER A 404 8.75 -20.64 -12.11
C SER A 404 8.61 -19.31 -12.88
N GLU A 405 7.42 -18.71 -12.92
CA GLU A 405 7.15 -17.40 -13.50
C GLU A 405 7.72 -16.28 -12.65
N GLN A 406 7.56 -16.34 -11.31
CA GLN A 406 8.26 -15.43 -10.40
C GLN A 406 9.78 -15.48 -10.65
N LEU A 407 10.37 -16.68 -10.70
CA LEU A 407 11.79 -16.86 -11.01
C LEU A 407 12.14 -16.38 -12.43
N LYS A 408 11.32 -16.69 -13.44
CA LYS A 408 11.49 -16.20 -14.82
C LYS A 408 11.50 -14.67 -14.84
N HIS A 409 10.60 -14.00 -14.14
CA HIS A 409 10.55 -12.54 -14.05
C HIS A 409 11.70 -11.95 -13.22
N GLN A 410 12.12 -12.59 -12.14
CA GLN A 410 13.33 -12.21 -11.39
C GLN A 410 14.60 -12.34 -12.26
N LEU A 411 14.67 -13.39 -13.08
CA LEU A 411 15.78 -13.69 -13.98
C LEU A 411 15.86 -12.77 -15.19
N THR A 412 14.70 -12.52 -15.83
CA THR A 412 14.61 -11.83 -17.12
C THR A 412 14.23 -10.36 -16.97
N GLY A 413 13.45 -10.01 -15.96
CA GLY A 413 12.87 -8.69 -15.71
C GLY A 413 13.70 -7.81 -14.78
N GLY A 414 15.02 -7.78 -15.00
CA GLY A 414 16.02 -7.06 -14.19
C GLY A 414 15.45 -5.95 -13.32
N GLU A 415 15.53 -6.15 -12.01
CA GLU A 415 14.66 -5.45 -11.06
C GLU A 415 14.75 -3.92 -11.15
N TYR A 416 15.83 -3.36 -11.73
CA TYR A 416 15.98 -1.94 -11.96
C TYR A 416 16.82 -1.71 -13.22
N VAL A 417 16.29 -0.96 -14.17
CA VAL A 417 17.04 -0.54 -15.34
C VAL A 417 16.91 0.96 -15.50
N GLN A 418 18.05 1.65 -15.52
CA GLN A 418 18.17 3.08 -15.70
C GLN A 418 18.59 3.37 -17.15
N GLY A 419 17.76 4.14 -17.86
CA GLY A 419 18.13 4.75 -19.13
C GLY A 419 19.20 5.82 -18.94
N SER A 420 19.83 6.24 -20.03
CA SER A 420 20.91 7.24 -20.04
C SER A 420 20.63 8.50 -19.17
N LEU A 421 21.65 8.99 -18.45
CA LEU A 421 21.63 10.30 -17.78
C LEU A 421 21.61 11.48 -18.78
N ALA A 422 21.92 11.22 -20.06
CA ALA A 422 21.58 12.11 -21.17
C ALA A 422 20.18 11.77 -21.69
N GLN A 423 19.34 12.78 -21.90
CA GLN A 423 17.89 12.63 -22.09
C GLN A 423 17.43 11.61 -23.15
N PRO A 424 16.30 10.91 -22.92
CA PRO A 424 15.48 10.97 -21.71
C PRO A 424 16.04 10.09 -20.59
N THR A 425 16.18 10.68 -19.40
CA THR A 425 16.45 9.92 -18.18
C THR A 425 15.18 9.20 -17.78
N ALA A 426 15.24 7.88 -17.71
CA ALA A 426 14.11 7.04 -17.37
C ALA A 426 14.54 5.88 -16.48
N PHE A 427 13.62 5.41 -15.67
CA PHE A 427 13.82 4.31 -14.74
C PHE A 427 12.66 3.34 -14.90
N LEU A 428 12.97 2.07 -15.14
CA LEU A 428 11.98 1.01 -15.25
C LEU A 428 12.22 -0.04 -14.17
N ARG A 429 11.16 -0.37 -13.45
CA ARG A 429 11.13 -1.41 -12.42
C ARG A 429 10.08 -2.46 -12.79
N GLY A 430 10.46 -3.73 -12.77
CA GLY A 430 9.55 -4.87 -12.87
C GLY A 430 9.46 -5.62 -11.56
N LEU A 431 8.25 -5.96 -11.11
CA LEU A 431 8.01 -6.71 -9.88
C LEU A 431 6.89 -7.73 -10.10
N SER A 432 7.13 -8.97 -9.66
CA SER A 432 6.09 -9.99 -9.58
C SER A 432 5.35 -9.85 -8.25
N GLU A 433 4.03 -9.73 -8.30
CA GLU A 433 3.16 -9.58 -7.13
C GLU A 433 2.09 -10.67 -7.14
N GLU A 434 1.85 -11.29 -5.99
CA GLU A 434 0.71 -12.19 -5.77
C GLU A 434 -0.57 -11.39 -5.56
N ASN A 435 -1.60 -11.70 -6.32
CA ASN A 435 -2.91 -11.06 -6.28
C ASN A 435 -4.02 -12.14 -6.32
N GLY A 436 -5.19 -11.82 -5.78
CA GLY A 436 -6.39 -12.66 -5.89
C GLY A 436 -7.07 -13.04 -4.58
N SER A 437 -8.38 -13.27 -4.66
CA SER A 437 -9.28 -13.44 -3.51
C SER A 437 -9.67 -14.87 -3.17
N ARG A 438 -9.53 -15.79 -4.13
CA ARG A 438 -9.94 -17.21 -4.02
C ARG A 438 -8.89 -18.15 -4.61
N GLU A 439 -8.27 -17.75 -5.71
CA GLU A 439 -7.09 -18.36 -6.30
C GLU A 439 -5.97 -17.30 -6.24
N SER A 440 -4.73 -17.66 -5.87
CA SER A 440 -3.59 -16.75 -5.88
C SER A 440 -2.87 -16.83 -7.21
N TRP A 441 -2.78 -15.72 -7.93
CA TRP A 441 -2.02 -15.63 -9.18
C TRP A 441 -0.90 -14.59 -9.05
N ILE A 442 0.14 -14.74 -9.86
CA ILE A 442 1.20 -13.73 -9.96
C ILE A 442 0.93 -12.83 -11.15
N SER A 443 0.88 -11.53 -10.91
CA SER A 443 0.95 -10.52 -11.95
C SER A 443 2.36 -9.93 -11.98
N PHE A 444 2.95 -9.85 -13.17
CA PHE A 444 4.15 -9.04 -13.36
C PHE A 444 3.75 -7.59 -13.64
N ARG A 445 4.06 -6.71 -12.70
CA ARG A 445 3.77 -5.28 -12.77
C ARG A 445 5.04 -4.52 -13.05
N GLN A 446 4.96 -3.58 -13.98
CA GLN A 446 6.08 -2.72 -14.35
C GLN A 446 5.74 -1.26 -14.08
N THR A 447 6.70 -0.51 -13.56
CA THR A 447 6.58 0.92 -13.30
C THR A 447 7.72 1.67 -13.98
N LEU A 448 7.37 2.55 -14.92
CA LEU A 448 8.29 3.45 -15.61
C LEU A 448 8.18 4.85 -15.00
N VAL A 449 9.31 5.42 -14.61
CA VAL A 449 9.44 6.83 -14.22
C VAL A 449 10.29 7.52 -15.26
N THR A 450 9.77 8.59 -15.85
CA THR A 450 10.53 9.49 -16.75
C THR A 450 10.86 10.76 -16.00
N TYR A 451 11.99 11.40 -16.31
CA TYR A 451 12.45 12.59 -15.61
C TYR A 451 12.63 13.77 -16.57
N SER A 452 12.33 14.97 -16.07
CA SER A 452 12.69 16.25 -16.67
C SER A 452 13.71 16.93 -15.75
N GLY A 453 14.98 16.90 -16.16
CA GLY A 453 16.09 17.22 -15.26
C GLY A 453 16.16 16.23 -14.10
N GLU A 454 16.13 16.72 -12.86
CA GLU A 454 16.19 15.91 -11.64
C GLU A 454 14.81 15.55 -11.06
N LYS A 455 13.72 15.86 -11.76
CA LYS A 455 12.34 15.69 -11.24
C LYS A 455 11.59 14.69 -12.09
N ALA A 456 10.84 13.80 -11.46
CA ALA A 456 9.95 12.89 -12.19
C ALA A 456 8.90 13.69 -12.97
N ASP A 457 8.79 13.46 -14.27
CA ASP A 457 7.80 14.07 -15.15
C ASP A 457 6.56 13.18 -15.27
N THR A 458 6.74 11.91 -15.61
CA THR A 458 5.63 10.96 -15.79
C THR A 458 5.94 9.62 -15.13
N VAL A 459 4.98 9.07 -14.39
CA VAL A 459 5.01 7.72 -13.80
C VAL A 459 3.93 6.87 -14.48
N LEU A 460 4.32 5.76 -15.10
CA LEU A 460 3.40 4.84 -15.77
C LEU A 460 3.46 3.48 -15.09
N VAL A 461 2.30 2.94 -14.71
CA VAL A 461 2.17 1.63 -14.08
C VAL A 461 1.33 0.71 -14.95
N PHE A 462 1.87 -0.46 -15.24
CA PHE A 462 1.26 -1.43 -16.13
C PHE A 462 1.47 -2.86 -15.62
N GLY A 463 0.39 -3.49 -15.15
CA GLY A 463 0.35 -4.92 -14.82
C GLY A 463 0.13 -5.76 -16.07
N ASN A 464 0.64 -7.00 -16.13
CA ASN A 464 0.36 -7.96 -17.20
C ASN A 464 -0.49 -9.11 -16.63
N ARG A 465 -1.81 -9.04 -16.75
CA ARG A 465 -2.71 -10.14 -16.36
C ARG A 465 -2.97 -11.04 -17.58
N ASN A 466 -3.08 -12.35 -17.39
CA ASN A 466 -3.64 -13.28 -18.38
C ASN A 466 -5.15 -13.03 -18.56
N ALA A 467 -5.63 -13.18 -19.80
CA ALA A 467 -6.67 -12.37 -20.44
C ALA A 467 -8.13 -12.49 -19.94
N GLU A 468 -8.47 -13.31 -18.94
CA GLU A 468 -9.88 -13.73 -18.77
C GLU A 468 -10.82 -12.68 -18.13
N ASP A 469 -10.33 -11.78 -17.28
CA ASP A 469 -11.15 -10.66 -16.73
C ASP A 469 -10.65 -9.28 -17.20
N GLY A 470 -9.90 -9.25 -18.31
CA GLY A 470 -9.32 -8.09 -18.98
C GLY A 470 -8.43 -7.11 -18.18
N GLY A 471 -7.95 -7.54 -17.02
CA GLY A 471 -6.69 -7.05 -16.44
C GLY A 471 -6.78 -5.79 -15.59
N GLU A 472 -5.66 -5.48 -14.93
CA GLU A 472 -5.54 -4.25 -14.16
C GLU A 472 -5.58 -3.03 -15.09
N PRO A 473 -6.19 -1.91 -14.64
CA PRO A 473 -6.15 -0.66 -15.39
C PRO A 473 -4.71 -0.22 -15.66
N VAL A 474 -4.52 0.51 -16.77
CA VAL A 474 -3.29 1.24 -17.03
C VAL A 474 -3.36 2.55 -16.27
N PHE A 475 -2.33 2.84 -15.47
CA PHE A 475 -2.23 4.10 -14.73
C PHE A 475 -1.09 4.93 -15.31
N VAL A 476 -1.36 6.20 -15.60
CA VAL A 476 -0.34 7.18 -16.01
C VAL A 476 -0.50 8.46 -15.19
N HIS A 477 0.49 8.77 -14.36
CA HIS A 477 0.56 10.00 -13.57
C HIS A 477 1.50 10.97 -14.25
N VAL A 478 1.01 12.17 -14.54
CA VAL A 478 1.81 13.28 -15.05
C VAL A 478 1.98 14.30 -13.93
N LEU A 479 3.23 14.58 -13.57
CA LEU A 479 3.61 15.34 -12.40
C LEU A 479 4.00 16.76 -12.81
N ASP A 480 3.31 17.74 -12.23
CA ASP A 480 3.64 19.15 -12.37
C ASP A 480 4.31 19.66 -11.11
N TRP A 481 5.37 20.44 -11.31
CA TRP A 481 6.20 20.97 -10.23
C TRP A 481 6.12 22.50 -10.21
N SER A 482 6.13 23.06 -9.02
CA SER A 482 6.35 24.48 -8.76
C SER A 482 7.65 24.67 -7.98
N GLU A 483 8.30 25.81 -8.16
CA GLU A 483 9.48 26.17 -7.40
C GLU A 483 9.20 27.36 -6.51
N SER A 484 9.54 27.25 -5.23
CA SER A 484 9.47 28.35 -4.28
C SER A 484 10.62 28.25 -3.30
N GLY A 485 11.38 29.34 -3.14
CA GLY A 485 12.53 29.39 -2.22
C GLY A 485 13.62 28.36 -2.52
N GLY A 486 13.84 28.04 -3.80
CA GLY A 486 14.84 27.05 -4.24
C GLY A 486 14.43 25.58 -3.99
N LYS A 487 13.19 25.31 -3.58
CA LYS A 487 12.65 23.97 -3.39
C LYS A 487 11.55 23.67 -4.39
N ALA A 488 11.63 22.51 -5.03
CA ALA A 488 10.59 22.00 -5.91
C ALA A 488 9.50 21.30 -5.11
N LYS A 489 8.23 21.62 -5.40
CA LYS A 489 7.05 20.99 -4.80
C LYS A 489 6.08 20.58 -5.89
N LEU A 490 5.43 19.43 -5.74
CA LEU A 490 4.34 19.01 -6.63
C LEU A 490 3.20 20.03 -6.54
N SER A 491 2.82 20.60 -7.68
CA SER A 491 1.73 21.58 -7.80
C SER A 491 0.45 20.93 -8.30
N ALA A 492 0.57 19.91 -9.14
CA ALA A 492 -0.54 19.08 -9.58
C ALA A 492 -0.04 17.69 -10.02
N ILE A 493 -0.94 16.71 -9.95
CA ILE A 493 -0.72 15.39 -10.55
C ILE A 493 -1.96 15.06 -11.37
N THR A 494 -1.80 14.94 -12.68
CA THR A 494 -2.88 14.54 -13.59
C THR A 494 -2.76 13.04 -13.84
N THR A 495 -3.77 12.27 -13.44
CA THR A 495 -3.77 10.81 -13.51
C THR A 495 -4.77 10.31 -14.53
N PHE A 496 -4.29 9.49 -15.46
CA PHE A 496 -5.09 8.75 -16.42
C PHE A 496 -5.26 7.31 -15.92
N ILE A 497 -6.50 6.88 -15.73
CA ILE A 497 -6.87 5.52 -15.34
C ILE A 497 -7.65 4.93 -16.50
N ILE A 498 -7.08 3.94 -17.19
CA ILE A 498 -7.71 3.30 -18.34
C ILE A 498 -7.96 1.84 -17.98
N GLY A 499 -9.22 1.52 -17.65
CA GLY A 499 -9.69 0.17 -17.38
C GLY A 499 -10.71 -0.30 -18.42
N LEU A 500 -11.08 -1.57 -18.34
CA LEU A 500 -12.20 -2.10 -19.13
C LEU A 500 -13.51 -1.40 -18.80
N GLU A 501 -13.81 -1.24 -17.51
CA GLU A 501 -15.10 -0.71 -17.05
C GLU A 501 -15.21 0.80 -17.23
N SER A 502 -14.09 1.53 -17.12
CA SER A 502 -14.09 2.98 -17.21
C SER A 502 -12.77 3.58 -17.68
N VAL A 503 -12.86 4.78 -18.26
CA VAL A 503 -11.74 5.66 -18.55
C VAL A 503 -11.91 6.94 -17.74
N ARG A 504 -10.91 7.26 -16.93
CA ARG A 504 -10.96 8.41 -16.00
C ARG A 504 -9.70 9.27 -16.11
N VAL A 505 -9.89 10.57 -16.00
CA VAL A 505 -8.82 11.57 -15.88
C VAL A 505 -9.09 12.39 -14.63
N LEU A 506 -8.20 12.27 -13.66
CA LEU A 506 -8.28 12.94 -12.37
C LEU A 506 -7.15 13.94 -12.24
N ARG A 507 -7.38 15.04 -11.54
CA ARG A 507 -6.33 15.98 -11.18
C ARG A 507 -6.29 16.17 -9.68
N TYR A 508 -5.13 15.84 -9.13
CA TYR A 508 -4.82 16.03 -7.73
C TYR A 508 -4.07 17.34 -7.58
N ARG A 509 -4.51 18.24 -6.69
CA ARG A 509 -3.74 19.42 -6.28
C ARG A 509 -3.54 19.40 -4.78
N PRO A 510 -2.37 19.81 -4.27
CA PRO A 510 -2.21 20.04 -2.83
C PRO A 510 -3.34 20.94 -2.33
N ALA A 511 -4.05 20.49 -1.29
CA ALA A 511 -4.98 21.32 -0.56
C ALA A 511 -4.15 22.46 0.02
N THR A 512 -4.38 23.67 -0.49
CA THR A 512 -3.83 24.87 0.12
C THR A 512 -4.36 24.97 1.54
N ASN A 513 -3.45 25.09 2.50
CA ASN A 513 -3.76 25.46 3.88
C ASN A 513 -4.76 26.62 3.86
N ALA A 514 -5.95 26.41 4.41
CA ALA A 514 -6.84 27.49 4.80
C ALA A 514 -6.38 28.02 6.16
#